data_AF-A0A4Y2JUT8-F1
#
_entry.id   AF-A0A4Y2JUT8-F1
#
_cell.length_a   1.000
_cell.length_b   1.000
_cell.length_c   1.000
_cell.angle_alpha   90.00
_cell.angle_beta   90.00
_cell.angle_gamma   90.00
#
_symmetry.space_group_name_H-M   'P 1'
#
loop_
_entity.id
_entity.type
_entity.pdbx_description
1 polymer ?
#
loop_
_entity_poly.entity_id
_entity_poly.type
_entity_poly.pdbx_seq_one_letter_code
_entity_poly.pdbx_strand_id
1 'polypeptide(L)'
;MAQTHRPDCSENYVGSSEAMDAIHGVELLWKRSLENCGMRFTIVLSDGDSKTCQHLLELDVYGDSMKIPKEECLNHVTKRIGTGKF
;
A
#
# COMPACT_ATOMS: atom_id res chain seq x y z
N MET A 1 6.09 10.53 38.50
CA MET A 1 6.90 11.43 37.66
C MET A 1 6.21 11.49 36.30
N ALA A 2 5.54 12.59 35.99
CA ALA A 2 4.79 12.74 34.74
C ALA A 2 5.75 13.19 33.64
N GLN A 3 5.78 12.45 32.52
CA GLN A 3 6.59 12.79 31.37
C GLN A 3 6.00 14.02 30.68
N THR A 4 6.79 15.07 30.55
CA THR A 4 6.44 16.32 29.85
C THR A 4 6.37 16.06 28.34
N HIS A 5 5.20 16.30 27.75
CA HIS A 5 4.96 16.20 26.31
C HIS A 5 5.88 17.18 25.56
N ARG A 6 6.62 16.70 24.56
CA ARG A 6 7.48 17.51 23.69
C ARG A 6 6.57 18.39 22.79
N PRO A 7 6.73 19.72 22.72
CA PRO A 7 5.82 20.61 21.99
C PRO A 7 5.95 20.51 20.45
N ASP A 8 6.82 19.64 19.95
CA ASP A 8 7.10 19.49 18.53
C ASP A 8 6.48 18.19 18.04
N CYS A 9 5.37 18.31 17.31
CA CYS A 9 4.67 17.18 16.72
C CYS A 9 5.30 16.88 15.35
N SER A 10 5.91 15.70 15.18
CA SER A 10 6.44 15.24 13.88
C SER A 10 5.36 14.57 13.04
N GLU A 11 4.19 15.21 12.93
CA GLU A 11 3.11 14.72 12.09
C GLU A 11 3.54 14.76 10.61
N ASN A 12 3.46 13.62 9.93
CA ASN A 12 3.88 13.46 8.54
C ASN A 12 2.68 13.27 7.59
N TYR A 13 1.46 13.28 8.12
CA TYR A 13 0.23 13.12 7.37
C TYR A 13 -0.96 13.67 8.19
N VAL A 14 -1.89 14.35 7.52
CA VAL A 14 -3.12 14.87 8.13
C VAL A 14 -4.31 14.24 7.39
N GLY A 15 -5.12 13.44 8.09
CA GLY A 15 -6.28 12.75 7.51
C GLY A 15 -6.71 11.54 8.33
N SER A 16 -7.61 10.69 7.79
CA SER A 16 -8.01 9.45 8.47
C SER A 16 -6.88 8.42 8.44
N SER A 17 -6.87 7.51 9.43
CA SER A 17 -5.90 6.41 9.46
C SER A 17 -5.99 5.55 8.21
N GLU A 18 -7.20 5.29 7.69
CA GLU A 18 -7.34 4.47 6.48
C GLU A 18 -6.72 5.16 5.27
N ALA A 19 -6.90 6.48 5.13
CA ALA A 19 -6.33 7.23 4.03
C ALA A 19 -4.80 7.39 4.15
N MET A 20 -4.27 7.44 5.38
CA MET A 20 -2.84 7.43 5.64
C MET A 20 -2.19 6.16 5.08
N ASP A 21 -2.71 5.00 5.45
CA ASP A 21 -2.09 3.72 5.12
C ASP A 21 -2.39 3.27 3.69
N ALA A 22 -3.65 3.34 3.26
CA ALA A 22 -4.10 2.79 1.98
C ALA A 22 -3.71 3.65 0.76
N ILE A 23 -3.53 4.96 0.96
CA ILE A 23 -3.37 5.90 -0.15
C ILE A 23 -2.02 6.59 -0.04
N HIS A 24 -1.82 7.34 1.05
CA HIS A 24 -0.64 8.20 1.16
C HIS A 24 0.66 7.41 1.34
N GLY A 25 0.68 6.42 2.25
CA GLY A 25 1.87 5.62 2.55
C GLY A 25 2.33 4.80 1.35
N VAL A 26 1.38 4.15 0.67
CA VAL A 26 1.63 3.33 -0.51
C VAL A 26 2.13 4.18 -1.69
N GLU A 27 1.47 5.30 -2.00
CA GLU A 27 1.94 6.20 -3.05
C GLU A 27 3.36 6.71 -2.77
N LEU A 28 3.63 7.13 -1.54
CA LEU A 28 4.92 7.65 -1.12
C LEU A 28 6.03 6.60 -1.22
N LEU A 29 5.74 5.35 -0.85
CA LEU A 29 6.69 4.25 -0.96
C LEU A 29 7.08 3.95 -2.41
N TRP A 30 6.11 3.96 -3.33
CA TRP A 30 6.38 3.66 -4.74
C TRP A 30 7.18 4.78 -5.41
N LYS A 31 6.82 6.05 -5.14
CA LYS A 31 7.57 7.20 -5.66
C LYS A 31 9.00 7.21 -5.12
N ARG A 32 9.19 7.01 -3.81
CA ARG A 32 10.53 6.97 -3.21
C ARG A 32 11.37 5.79 -3.69
N SER A 33 10.76 4.64 -3.96
CA SER A 33 11.49 3.47 -4.50
C SER A 33 12.14 3.80 -5.84
N LEU A 34 11.43 4.53 -6.70
CA LEU A 34 11.98 5.04 -7.95
C LEU A 34 13.03 6.12 -7.73
N GLU A 35 12.67 7.18 -7.00
CA GLU A 35 13.48 8.41 -6.88
C GLU A 35 14.76 8.18 -6.09
N ASN A 36 14.69 7.41 -5.01
CA ASN A 36 15.77 7.28 -4.04
C ASN A 36 16.53 5.96 -4.17
N CYS A 37 15.87 4.90 -4.64
CA CYS A 37 16.47 3.56 -4.72
C CYS A 37 16.72 3.09 -6.16
N GLY A 38 16.13 3.75 -7.17
CA GLY A 38 16.19 3.30 -8.56
C GLY A 38 15.52 1.94 -8.79
N MET A 39 14.61 1.53 -7.91
CA MET A 39 13.96 0.22 -7.95
C MET A 39 12.50 0.35 -8.40
N ARG A 40 12.01 -0.72 -9.05
CA ARG A 40 10.62 -0.83 -9.50
C ARG A 40 9.96 -2.02 -8.84
N PHE A 41 8.84 -1.77 -8.16
CA PHE A 41 7.89 -2.82 -7.82
C PHE A 41 7.17 -3.27 -9.08
N THR A 42 7.15 -4.57 -9.33
CA THR A 42 6.61 -5.14 -10.58
C THR A 42 5.27 -5.81 -10.39
N ILE A 43 4.88 -6.15 -9.16
CA ILE A 43 3.66 -6.88 -8.80
C ILE A 43 3.15 -6.33 -7.47
N VAL A 44 1.83 -6.22 -7.33
CA VAL A 44 1.16 -5.89 -6.05
C VAL A 44 0.47 -7.15 -5.53
N LEU A 45 0.91 -7.68 -4.39
CA LEU A 45 0.25 -8.80 -3.71
C LEU A 45 -0.65 -8.26 -2.59
N SER A 46 -1.93 -8.63 -2.59
CA SER A 46 -2.91 -8.15 -1.60
C SER A 46 -3.83 -9.24 -1.05
N ASP A 47 -4.28 -9.10 0.21
CA ASP A 47 -5.27 -9.98 0.86
C ASP A 47 -6.71 -9.51 0.57
N GLY A 48 -6.99 -9.16 -0.68
CA GLY A 48 -8.32 -8.67 -1.10
C GLY A 48 -8.62 -7.21 -0.80
N ASP A 49 -7.64 -6.42 -0.39
CA ASP A 49 -7.82 -4.97 -0.25
C ASP A 49 -8.05 -4.33 -1.62
N SER A 50 -9.29 -3.90 -1.85
CA SER A 50 -9.72 -3.40 -3.15
C SER A 50 -9.35 -1.93 -3.37
N LYS A 51 -9.38 -1.10 -2.32
CA LYS A 51 -9.20 0.36 -2.43
C LYS A 51 -7.75 0.76 -2.64
N THR A 52 -6.81 0.17 -1.89
CA THR A 52 -5.38 0.43 -2.04
C THR A 52 -4.89 -0.01 -3.41
N CYS A 53 -5.32 -1.20 -3.84
CA CYS A 53 -4.93 -1.74 -5.13
C CYS A 53 -5.51 -0.93 -6.28
N GLN A 54 -6.75 -0.47 -6.17
CA GLN A 54 -7.34 0.41 -7.17
C GLN A 54 -6.57 1.74 -7.25
N HIS A 55 -6.31 2.39 -6.12
CA HIS A 55 -5.52 3.63 -6.08
C HIS A 55 -4.14 3.45 -6.72
N LEU A 56 -3.45 2.35 -6.43
CA LEU A 56 -2.16 2.02 -7.05
C LEU A 56 -2.22 1.85 -8.56
N LEU A 57 -3.28 1.20 -9.07
CA LEU A 57 -3.48 1.02 -10.51
C LEU A 57 -3.80 2.36 -11.21
N GLU A 58 -4.57 3.22 -10.55
CA GLU A 58 -4.90 4.57 -11.03
C GLU A 58 -3.70 5.53 -10.95
N LEU A 59 -2.82 5.34 -9.98
CA LEU A 59 -1.60 6.13 -9.81
C LEU A 59 -0.64 5.98 -11.00
N ASP A 60 -0.70 4.84 -11.71
CA ASP A 60 0.05 4.55 -12.95
C ASP A 60 1.51 5.03 -12.91
N VAL A 61 2.22 4.67 -11.83
CA VAL A 61 3.54 5.23 -11.47
C VAL A 61 4.58 5.14 -12.60
N TYR A 62 4.46 4.14 -13.47
CA TYR A 62 5.37 3.92 -14.60
C TYR A 62 4.76 4.26 -15.96
N GLY A 63 3.51 4.74 -16.00
CA GLY A 63 2.77 5.02 -17.22
C GLY A 63 2.68 3.82 -18.17
N ASP A 64 2.75 4.10 -19.47
CA ASP A 64 2.68 3.06 -20.52
C ASP A 64 3.91 2.15 -20.57
N SER A 65 4.98 2.49 -19.87
CA SER A 65 6.21 1.69 -19.89
C SER A 65 6.04 0.33 -19.19
N MET A 66 5.15 0.24 -18.20
CA MET A 66 4.88 -0.98 -17.47
C MET A 66 3.56 -0.93 -16.69
N LYS A 67 2.69 -1.92 -16.91
CA LYS A 67 1.52 -2.14 -16.06
C LYS A 67 1.86 -3.09 -14.91
N ILE A 68 1.39 -2.75 -13.71
CA ILE A 68 1.66 -3.50 -12.49
C ILE A 68 0.48 -4.45 -12.24
N PRO A 69 0.63 -5.77 -12.44
CA PRO A 69 -0.43 -6.73 -12.12
C PRO A 69 -0.68 -6.80 -10.61
N LYS A 70 -1.95 -7.06 -10.28
CA LYS A 70 -2.39 -7.40 -8.92
C LYS A 70 -2.51 -8.90 -8.76
N GLU A 71 -1.89 -9.44 -7.73
CA GLU A 71 -2.04 -10.82 -7.29
C GLU A 71 -2.79 -10.90 -5.95
N GLU A 72 -3.48 -12.02 -5.76
CA GLU A 72 -4.24 -12.29 -4.54
C GLU A 72 -3.44 -13.22 -3.62
N CYS A 73 -3.45 -12.92 -2.33
CA CYS A 73 -2.88 -13.81 -1.32
C CYS A 73 -3.58 -15.18 -1.36
N LEU A 74 -2.79 -16.27 -1.39
CA LEU A 74 -3.33 -17.64 -1.40
C LEU A 74 -4.26 -17.90 -0.21
N ASN A 75 -3.94 -17.36 0.96
CA ASN A 75 -4.80 -17.45 2.14
C ASN A 75 -6.16 -16.78 1.91
N HIS A 76 -6.20 -15.64 1.22
CA HIS A 76 -7.46 -15.00 0.82
C HIS A 76 -8.28 -15.88 -0.12
N VAL A 77 -7.60 -16.41 -1.14
CA VAL A 77 -8.23 -17.27 -2.16
C VAL A 77 -8.82 -18.51 -1.48
N THR A 78 -8.08 -19.14 -0.56
CA THR A 78 -8.56 -20.27 0.23
C THR A 78 -9.77 -19.92 1.09
N LYS A 79 -9.81 -18.75 1.74
CA LYS A 79 -10.99 -18.29 2.47
C LYS A 79 -12.21 -18.10 1.55
N ARG A 80 -12.00 -17.53 0.36
CA ARG A 80 -13.07 -17.25 -0.62
C ARG A 80 -13.67 -18.51 -1.21
N ILE A 81 -12.84 -19.52 -1.50
CA ILE A 81 -13.28 -20.81 -2.07
C ILE A 81 -14.05 -21.65 -1.03
N GLY A 82 -14.12 -21.18 0.22
CA GLY A 82 -14.66 -21.92 1.35
C GLY A 82 -13.58 -22.83 1.92
N THR A 83 -13.71 -23.19 3.20
CA THR A 83 -12.82 -24.11 3.93
C THR A 83 -12.86 -25.54 3.36
N GLY A 84 -12.58 -25.68 2.07
CA GLY A 84 -12.41 -26.93 1.38
C GLY A 84 -11.18 -27.58 1.95
N LYS A 85 -11.40 -28.52 2.87
CA LYS A 85 -10.39 -29.47 3.31
C LYS A 85 -9.75 -30.06 2.04
N PHE A 86 -8.42 -29.96 1.95
CA PHE A 86 -7.65 -30.89 1.13
C PHE A 86 -7.86 -32.31 1.66
#